data_AF-A3Z2V4-F1
#
_entry.id   AF-A3Z2V4-F1
#
_cell.length_a   1.000
_cell.length_b   1.000
_cell.length_c   1.000
_cell.angle_alpha   90.00
_cell.angle_beta   90.00
_cell.angle_gamma   90.00
#
_symmetry.space_group_name_H-M   'P 1'
#
loop_
_entity.id
_entity.type
_entity.pdbx_description
1 polymer ?
#
loop_
_entity_poly.entity_id
_entity_poly.type
_entity_poly.pdbx_seq_one_letter_code
_entity_poly.pdbx_strand_id
1 'polypeptide(L)'
;MSRKVLAGLAAALALLAIWPLFNLISEGLQGLFNGLGSLGPDGGRQIRGTLSLLLGSALVGTVIGTANGWLLINCRFPGRRWLRIAQLIPLATPAYLLSATLVDLGSRQGWRIHGLGWGVVVMALATYPYVFLLSTESFAMSGRRQLEACRSLGVGPWAAFRRVALPIAIPA
;
A
#
# COMPACT_ATOMS: atom_id res chain seq x y z
N MET A 1 -13.51 34.39 -16.35
CA MET A 1 -12.04 34.27 -16.13
C MET A 1 -11.41 33.72 -17.41
N SER A 2 -10.44 34.41 -18.02
CA SER A 2 -9.87 33.95 -19.29
C SER A 2 -8.99 32.71 -19.09
N ARG A 3 -8.95 31.80 -20.07
CA ARG A 3 -8.15 30.56 -20.02
C ARG A 3 -6.66 30.82 -19.70
N LYS A 4 -6.16 32.00 -20.09
CA LYS A 4 -4.79 32.48 -19.78
C LYS A 4 -4.59 32.81 -18.30
N VAL A 5 -5.59 33.37 -17.63
CA VAL A 5 -5.54 33.66 -16.18
C VAL A 5 -5.58 32.36 -15.37
N LEU A 6 -6.40 31.39 -15.76
CA LEU A 6 -6.42 30.07 -15.13
C LEU A 6 -5.09 29.32 -15.32
N ALA A 7 -4.50 29.38 -16.52
CA ALA A 7 -3.19 28.79 -16.78
C ALA A 7 -2.08 29.47 -15.97
N GLY A 8 -2.11 30.80 -15.85
CA GLY A 8 -1.16 31.56 -15.02
C GLY A 8 -1.26 31.21 -13.54
N LEU A 9 -2.48 31.10 -13.00
CA LEU A 9 -2.70 30.67 -11.60
C LEU A 9 -2.26 29.23 -11.37
N ALA A 10 -2.56 28.32 -12.31
CA ALA A 10 -2.12 26.94 -12.22
C ALA A 10 -0.58 26.81 -12.24
N ALA A 11 0.09 27.59 -13.09
CA ALA A 11 1.55 27.62 -13.15
C ALA A 11 2.17 28.21 -11.86
N ALA A 12 1.59 29.29 -11.33
CA ALA A 12 2.05 29.88 -10.07
C ALA A 12 1.88 28.91 -8.88
N LEU A 13 0.75 28.21 -8.80
CA LEU A 13 0.52 27.18 -7.78
C LEU A 13 1.47 25.99 -7.95
N ALA A 14 1.73 25.55 -9.18
CA ALA A 14 2.69 24.48 -9.45
C ALA A 14 4.12 24.89 -9.05
N LEU A 15 4.54 26.10 -9.37
CA LEU A 15 5.86 26.62 -8.98
C LEU A 15 5.99 26.73 -7.45
N LEU A 16 4.95 27.22 -6.78
CA LEU A 16 4.93 27.30 -5.31
C LEU A 16 5.01 25.91 -4.65
N ALA A 17 4.36 24.91 -5.24
CA ALA A 17 4.42 23.53 -4.76
C ALA A 17 5.77 22.84 -5.03
N ILE A 18 6.43 23.17 -6.14
CA ILE A 18 7.73 22.60 -6.52
C ILE A 18 8.89 23.26 -5.75
N TRP A 19 8.73 24.52 -5.37
CA TRP A 19 9.74 25.30 -4.64
C TRP A 19 10.37 24.59 -3.42
N PRO A 20 9.61 24.04 -2.46
CA PRO A 20 10.20 23.35 -1.30
C PRO A 20 10.96 22.08 -1.70
N LEU A 21 10.51 21.35 -2.73
CA LEU A 21 11.21 20.16 -3.23
C LEU A 21 12.53 20.53 -3.89
N PHE A 22 12.56 21.64 -4.64
CA PHE A 22 13.78 22.15 -5.25
C PHE A 22 14.83 22.52 -4.19
N ASN A 23 14.41 23.22 -3.12
CA ASN A 23 15.31 23.57 -2.01
C ASN A 23 15.80 22.33 -1.25
N LEU A 24 14.92 21.36 -1.00
CA LEU A 24 15.31 20.12 -0.34
C LEU A 24 16.37 19.34 -1.14
N ILE A 25 16.22 19.29 -2.47
CA ILE A 25 17.18 18.63 -3.36
C ILE A 25 18.50 19.39 -3.40
N SER A 26 18.46 20.73 -3.46
CA SER A 26 19.68 21.55 -3.51
C SER A 26 20.47 21.45 -2.19
N GLU A 27 19.79 21.49 -1.05
CA GLU A 27 20.40 21.26 0.27
C GLU A 27 20.98 19.84 0.37
N GLY A 28 20.26 18.82 -0.12
CA GLY A 28 20.74 17.44 -0.14
C GLY A 28 22.01 17.25 -0.99
N LEU A 29 22.06 17.87 -2.18
CA LEU A 29 23.24 17.86 -3.06
C LEU A 29 24.42 18.57 -2.41
N GLN A 30 24.20 19.76 -1.85
CA GLN A 30 25.24 20.52 -1.15
C GLN A 30 25.78 19.74 0.05
N GLY A 31 24.91 19.08 0.83
CA GLY A 31 25.32 18.20 1.93
C GLY A 31 26.17 17.01 1.47
N LEU A 32 25.87 16.44 0.30
CA LEU A 32 26.64 15.35 -0.29
C LEU A 32 28.05 15.80 -0.73
N PHE A 33 28.16 16.97 -1.38
CA PHE A 33 29.43 17.49 -1.89
C PHE A 33 30.33 18.11 -0.80
N ASN A 34 29.74 18.67 0.27
CA ASN A 34 30.48 19.36 1.33
C ASN A 34 31.04 18.44 2.44
N GLY A 35 31.03 17.11 2.24
CA GLY A 35 31.67 16.14 3.16
C GLY A 35 30.76 15.56 4.25
N LEU A 36 29.47 15.90 4.28
CA LEU A 36 28.44 15.27 5.11
C LEU A 36 27.83 14.01 4.44
N GLY A 37 28.53 13.39 3.48
CA GLY A 37 28.17 12.08 2.92
C GLY A 37 28.19 10.93 3.96
N SER A 38 28.74 11.19 5.14
CA SER A 38 28.49 10.40 6.33
C SER A 38 27.06 10.66 6.81
N LEU A 39 26.18 9.66 6.65
CA LEU A 39 24.75 9.69 7.05
C LEU A 39 24.52 9.85 8.58
N GLY A 40 25.50 10.38 9.31
CA GLY A 40 25.61 10.32 10.75
C GLY A 40 25.95 8.92 11.26
N PRO A 41 26.14 8.76 12.58
CA PRO A 41 26.48 7.49 13.20
C PRO A 41 25.43 6.39 12.98
N ASP A 42 24.17 6.79 12.83
CA ASP A 42 23.02 5.88 12.76
C ASP A 42 22.36 5.79 11.37
N GLY A 43 22.78 6.58 10.39
CA GLY A 43 22.08 6.65 9.12
C GLY A 43 22.04 5.33 8.36
N GLY A 44 23.10 4.52 8.45
CA GLY A 44 23.11 3.17 7.89
C GLY A 44 22.06 2.24 8.53
N ARG A 45 21.83 2.38 9.85
CA ARG A 45 20.78 1.63 10.56
C ARG A 45 19.39 2.13 10.17
N GLN A 46 19.22 3.43 10.02
CA GLN A 46 17.95 4.04 9.62
C GLN A 46 17.55 3.63 8.19
N ILE A 47 18.47 3.67 7.24
CA ILE A 47 18.21 3.23 5.85
C ILE A 47 17.81 1.76 5.83
N ARG A 48 18.54 0.89 6.53
CA ARG A 48 18.19 -0.54 6.63
C ARG A 48 16.83 -0.75 7.29
N GLY A 49 16.53 0.01 8.35
CA GLY A 49 15.22 0.01 9.02
C GLY A 49 14.08 0.40 8.07
N THR A 50 14.25 1.49 7.32
CA THR A 50 13.26 1.95 6.33
C THR A 50 13.09 0.96 5.19
N LEU A 51 14.17 0.42 4.63
CA LEU A 51 14.11 -0.59 3.57
C LEU A 51 13.41 -1.87 4.03
N SER A 52 13.77 -2.37 5.22
CA SER A 52 13.12 -3.57 5.77
C SER A 52 11.64 -3.33 6.10
N LEU A 53 11.29 -2.15 6.62
CA LEU A 53 9.89 -1.76 6.85
C LEU A 53 9.11 -1.66 5.54
N LEU A 54 9.70 -1.05 4.50
CA LEU A 54 9.09 -0.89 3.19
C LEU A 54 8.86 -2.26 2.54
N LEU A 55 9.88 -3.10 2.45
CA LEU A 55 9.77 -4.43 1.86
C LEU A 55 8.80 -5.32 2.64
N GLY A 56 8.87 -5.31 3.96
CA GLY A 56 7.99 -6.09 4.82
C GLY A 56 6.52 -5.67 4.68
N SER A 57 6.24 -4.38 4.78
CA SER A 57 4.87 -3.86 4.67
C SER A 57 4.30 -4.01 3.26
N ALA A 58 5.10 -3.80 2.21
CA ALA A 58 4.70 -4.02 0.84
C ALA A 58 4.38 -5.50 0.57
N LEU A 59 5.22 -6.43 1.03
CA LEU A 59 4.98 -7.87 0.83
C LEU A 59 3.72 -8.33 1.57
N VAL A 60 3.56 -7.96 2.84
CA VAL A 60 2.38 -8.34 3.63
C VAL A 60 1.12 -7.69 3.05
N GLY A 61 1.18 -6.40 2.73
CA GLY A 61 0.06 -5.65 2.15
C GLY A 61 -0.37 -6.18 0.79
N THR A 62 0.58 -6.55 -0.08
CA THR A 62 0.27 -7.14 -1.39
C THR A 62 -0.34 -8.52 -1.27
N VAL A 63 0.21 -9.40 -0.43
CA VAL A 63 -0.36 -10.75 -0.20
C VAL A 63 -1.78 -10.65 0.37
N ILE A 64 -1.97 -9.85 1.42
CA ILE A 64 -3.30 -9.69 2.04
C ILE A 64 -4.28 -9.00 1.08
N GLY A 65 -3.85 -7.93 0.41
CA GLY A 65 -4.70 -7.17 -0.52
C GLY A 65 -5.16 -8.00 -1.70
N THR A 66 -4.25 -8.69 -2.38
CA THR A 66 -4.55 -9.53 -3.55
C THR A 66 -5.41 -10.75 -3.18
N ALA A 67 -5.11 -11.42 -2.07
CA ALA A 67 -5.92 -12.53 -1.59
C ALA A 67 -7.35 -12.10 -1.27
N ASN A 68 -7.52 -10.96 -0.58
CA ASN A 68 -8.82 -10.39 -0.30
C ASN A 68 -9.55 -9.95 -1.57
N GLY A 69 -8.86 -9.36 -2.54
CA GLY A 69 -9.42 -8.97 -3.83
C GLY A 69 -9.98 -10.16 -4.60
N TRP A 70 -9.22 -11.25 -4.64
CA TRP A 70 -9.65 -12.49 -5.25
C TRP A 70 -10.89 -13.08 -4.56
N LEU A 71 -10.83 -13.23 -3.23
CA LEU A 71 -11.93 -13.78 -2.42
C LEU A 71 -13.21 -12.96 -2.60
N LEU A 72 -13.10 -11.63 -2.53
CA LEU A 72 -14.25 -10.74 -2.61
C LEU A 72 -14.84 -10.63 -4.00
N ILE A 73 -14.16 -11.03 -5.08
CA ILE A 73 -14.74 -10.99 -6.44
C ILE A 73 -15.21 -12.37 -6.90
N ASN A 74 -14.36 -13.37 -6.74
CA ASN A 74 -14.50 -14.65 -7.42
C ASN A 74 -15.07 -15.76 -6.54
N CYS A 75 -15.10 -15.58 -5.21
CA CYS A 75 -15.66 -16.54 -4.27
C CYS A 75 -17.00 -16.03 -3.69
N ARG A 76 -17.97 -16.95 -3.53
CA ARG A 76 -19.23 -16.68 -2.82
C ARG A 76 -19.15 -17.36 -1.45
N PHE A 77 -19.12 -16.57 -0.38
CA PHE A 77 -19.08 -17.08 1.01
C PHE A 77 -19.94 -16.21 1.94
N PRO A 78 -20.52 -16.79 3.00
CA PRO A 78 -21.26 -16.02 4.01
C PRO A 78 -20.27 -15.11 4.77
N GLY A 79 -20.55 -13.80 4.81
CA GLY A 79 -19.66 -12.81 5.46
C GLY A 79 -18.91 -11.87 4.52
N ARG A 80 -19.06 -12.01 3.19
CA ARG A 80 -18.46 -11.12 2.17
C ARG A 80 -18.70 -9.63 2.43
N ARG A 81 -19.90 -9.26 2.90
CA ARG A 81 -20.27 -7.87 3.23
C ARG A 81 -19.47 -7.32 4.41
N TRP A 82 -19.32 -8.12 5.47
CA TRP A 82 -18.54 -7.74 6.65
C TRP A 82 -17.08 -7.56 6.33
N LEU A 83 -16.50 -8.49 5.55
CA LEU A 83 -15.11 -8.36 5.11
C LEU A 83 -14.89 -7.06 4.32
N ARG A 84 -15.81 -6.71 3.41
CA ARG A 84 -15.74 -5.46 2.65
C ARG A 84 -15.82 -4.22 3.57
N ILE A 85 -16.70 -4.24 4.57
CA ILE A 85 -16.82 -3.12 5.54
C ILE A 85 -15.56 -3.01 6.40
N ALA A 86 -15.05 -4.14 6.90
CA ALA A 86 -13.86 -4.18 7.73
C ALA A 86 -12.63 -3.60 7.02
N GLN A 87 -12.54 -3.74 5.70
CA GLN A 87 -11.44 -3.16 4.90
C GLN A 87 -11.49 -1.65 4.75
N LEU A 88 -12.70 -1.06 4.83
CA LEU A 88 -12.85 0.39 4.80
C LEU A 88 -12.42 1.05 6.11
N ILE A 89 -12.42 0.31 7.22
CA ILE A 89 -12.01 0.83 8.53
C ILE A 89 -10.52 1.24 8.50
N PRO A 90 -9.55 0.38 8.15
CA PRO A 90 -8.14 0.76 8.03
C PRO A 90 -7.89 1.87 7.02
N LEU A 91 -8.66 1.92 5.94
CA LEU A 91 -8.53 2.95 4.90
C LEU A 91 -8.91 4.34 5.45
N ALA A 92 -9.92 4.41 6.31
CA ALA A 92 -10.37 5.66 6.92
C ALA A 92 -9.49 6.11 8.10
N THR A 93 -8.80 5.17 8.75
CA THR A 93 -7.97 5.46 9.92
C THR A 93 -6.52 5.76 9.53
N PRO A 94 -5.98 6.94 9.88
CA PRO A 94 -4.55 7.22 9.79
C PRO A 94 -3.69 6.15 10.49
N ALA A 95 -2.55 5.80 9.88
CA ALA A 95 -1.64 4.78 10.41
C ALA A 95 -1.16 5.07 11.85
N TYR A 96 -0.97 6.36 12.19
CA TYR A 96 -0.61 6.76 13.56
C TYR A 96 -1.70 6.41 14.59
N LEU A 97 -2.98 6.57 14.26
CA LEU A 97 -4.09 6.20 15.15
C LEU A 97 -4.18 4.68 15.31
N LEU A 98 -3.97 3.92 14.24
CA LEU A 98 -3.87 2.45 14.33
C LEU A 98 -2.73 2.03 15.26
N SER A 99 -1.56 2.64 15.14
CA SER A 99 -0.42 2.37 16.02
C SER A 99 -0.74 2.69 17.48
N ALA A 100 -1.26 3.89 17.76
CA ALA A 100 -1.57 4.35 19.11
C ALA A 100 -2.61 3.45 19.80
N THR A 101 -3.68 3.09 19.09
CA THR A 101 -4.71 2.18 19.61
C THR A 101 -4.18 0.78 19.85
N LEU A 102 -3.32 0.25 18.97
CA LEU A 102 -2.68 -1.03 19.18
C LEU A 102 -1.81 -1.02 20.44
N VAL A 103 -0.95 0.00 20.58
CA VAL A 103 -0.05 0.15 21.74
C VAL A 103 -0.83 0.29 23.05
N ASP A 104 -1.91 1.09 23.07
CA ASP A 104 -2.79 1.24 24.23
C ASP A 104 -3.45 -0.09 24.62
N LEU A 105 -3.95 -0.84 23.63
CA LEU A 105 -4.53 -2.16 23.86
C LEU A 105 -3.50 -3.17 24.37
N GLY A 106 -2.31 -3.16 23.76
CA GLY A 106 -1.18 -3.99 24.18
C GLY A 106 -0.77 -3.69 25.61
N SER A 107 -0.70 -2.41 25.98
CA SER A 107 -0.38 -1.99 27.35
C SER A 107 -1.41 -2.53 28.36
N ARG A 108 -2.71 -2.47 28.06
CA ARG A 108 -3.76 -3.05 28.93
C ARG A 108 -3.67 -4.56 29.07
N GLN A 109 -3.22 -5.26 28.02
CA GLN A 109 -3.11 -6.73 28.00
C GLN A 109 -1.71 -7.23 28.43
N GLY A 110 -0.79 -6.33 28.78
CA GLY A 110 0.60 -6.67 29.15
C GLY A 110 1.52 -6.99 27.97
N TRP A 111 1.11 -6.71 26.74
CA TRP A 111 1.89 -6.93 25.52
C TRP A 111 2.72 -5.70 25.14
N ARG A 112 4.00 -5.90 24.86
CA ARG A 112 4.90 -4.82 24.41
C ARG A 112 4.88 -4.70 22.89
N ILE A 113 4.10 -3.74 22.38
CA ILE A 113 3.99 -3.47 20.95
C ILE A 113 5.04 -2.45 20.53
N HIS A 114 6.26 -2.92 20.27
CA HIS A 114 7.39 -2.08 19.86
C HIS A 114 8.27 -2.80 18.84
N GLY A 115 8.95 -2.04 17.98
CA GLY A 115 9.94 -2.55 17.04
C GLY A 115 9.42 -2.77 15.61
N LEU A 116 10.34 -3.22 14.74
CA LEU A 116 10.14 -3.30 13.30
C LEU A 116 8.94 -4.16 12.90
N GLY A 117 8.75 -5.32 13.55
CA GLY A 117 7.68 -6.25 13.19
C GLY A 117 6.28 -5.63 13.35
N TRP A 118 6.03 -4.96 14.48
CA TRP A 118 4.78 -4.23 14.70
C TRP A 118 4.62 -3.05 13.74
N GLY A 119 5.71 -2.36 13.41
CA GLY A 119 5.72 -1.34 12.35
C GLY A 119 5.28 -1.90 11.01
N VAL A 120 5.79 -3.07 10.59
CA VAL A 120 5.38 -3.74 9.35
C VAL A 120 3.89 -4.08 9.38
N VAL A 121 3.38 -4.62 10.50
CA VAL A 121 1.96 -4.97 10.63
C VAL A 121 1.07 -3.74 10.52
N VAL A 122 1.36 -2.67 11.26
CA VAL A 122 0.55 -1.44 11.23
C VAL A 122 0.60 -0.81 9.84
N MET A 123 1.78 -0.71 9.24
CA MET A 123 1.93 -0.16 7.88
C MET A 123 1.23 -1.02 6.85
N ALA A 124 1.31 -2.35 6.93
CA ALA A 124 0.58 -3.24 6.04
C ALA A 124 -0.94 -3.11 6.23
N LEU A 125 -1.43 -3.01 7.47
CA LEU A 125 -2.86 -2.79 7.74
C LEU A 125 -3.38 -1.45 7.18
N ALA A 126 -2.56 -0.40 7.24
CA ALA A 126 -2.92 0.90 6.68
C ALA A 126 -2.87 0.91 5.14
N THR A 127 -1.97 0.14 4.53
CA THR A 127 -1.70 0.20 3.08
C THR A 127 -2.39 -0.89 2.26
N TYR A 128 -2.69 -2.05 2.84
CA TYR A 128 -3.35 -3.14 2.10
C TYR A 128 -4.71 -2.76 1.48
N PRO A 129 -5.54 -1.83 2.02
CA PRO A 129 -6.81 -1.48 1.39
C PRO A 129 -6.60 -0.87 -0.01
N TYR A 130 -5.51 -0.14 -0.22
CA TYR A 130 -5.15 0.39 -1.54
C TYR A 130 -4.81 -0.74 -2.52
N VAL A 131 -4.02 -1.74 -2.08
CA VAL A 131 -3.68 -2.90 -2.90
C VAL A 131 -4.92 -3.76 -3.18
N PHE A 132 -5.79 -3.92 -2.20
CA PHE A 132 -7.08 -4.57 -2.34
C PHE A 132 -7.90 -3.92 -3.45
N LEU A 133 -8.12 -2.60 -3.39
CA LEU A 133 -8.89 -1.86 -4.40
C LEU A 133 -8.30 -2.04 -5.81
N LEU A 134 -6.98 -1.91 -5.95
CA LEU A 134 -6.32 -2.07 -7.23
C LEU A 134 -6.43 -3.52 -7.76
N SER A 135 -6.24 -4.51 -6.89
CA SER A 135 -6.37 -5.92 -7.26
C SER A 135 -7.80 -6.27 -7.66
N THR A 136 -8.80 -5.65 -7.02
CA THR A 136 -10.19 -5.90 -7.37
C THR A 136 -10.54 -5.42 -8.77
N GLU A 137 -10.10 -4.23 -9.15
CA GLU A 137 -10.30 -3.70 -10.50
C GLU A 137 -9.61 -4.57 -11.55
N SER A 138 -8.37 -4.98 -11.28
CA SER A 138 -7.59 -5.85 -12.18
C SER A 138 -8.27 -7.20 -12.43
N PHE A 139 -8.73 -7.88 -11.37
CA PHE A 139 -9.42 -9.17 -11.52
C PHE A 139 -10.81 -9.05 -12.16
N ALA A 140 -11.49 -7.91 -11.98
CA ALA A 140 -12.80 -7.67 -12.60
C ALA A 140 -12.69 -7.46 -14.12
N MET A 141 -11.65 -6.74 -14.58
CA MET A 141 -11.44 -6.39 -15.99
C MET A 141 -10.81 -7.53 -16.79
N SER A 142 -9.70 -8.10 -16.31
CA SER A 142 -8.84 -8.94 -17.15
C SER A 142 -9.13 -10.43 -17.08
N GLY A 143 -9.89 -10.91 -16.08
CA GLY A 143 -10.03 -12.35 -15.81
C GLY A 143 -11.40 -12.96 -16.10
N ARG A 144 -12.47 -12.18 -16.29
CA ARG A 144 -13.84 -12.71 -16.22
C ARG A 144 -14.15 -13.79 -17.27
N ARG A 145 -13.76 -13.56 -18.52
CA ARG A 145 -13.98 -14.52 -19.62
C ARG A 145 -13.12 -15.78 -19.48
N GLN A 146 -11.83 -15.67 -19.14
CA GLN A 146 -10.99 -16.86 -18.93
C GLN A 146 -11.45 -17.65 -17.69
N LEU A 147 -11.91 -16.98 -16.64
CA LEU A 147 -12.41 -17.64 -15.43
C LEU A 147 -13.73 -18.39 -15.67
N GLU A 148 -14.61 -17.87 -16.51
CA GLU A 148 -15.83 -18.58 -16.95
C GLU A 148 -15.47 -19.83 -17.76
N ALA A 149 -14.51 -19.74 -18.69
CA ALA A 149 -14.02 -20.90 -19.44
C ALA A 149 -13.39 -21.97 -18.53
N CYS A 150 -12.57 -21.57 -17.55
CA CYS A 150 -12.00 -22.49 -16.57
C CYS A 150 -13.08 -23.20 -15.73
N ARG A 151 -14.14 -22.48 -15.36
CA ARG A 151 -15.27 -23.08 -14.61
C ARG A 151 -16.03 -24.09 -15.45
N SER A 152 -16.22 -23.85 -16.75
CA SER A 152 -16.82 -24.83 -17.67
C SER A 152 -15.97 -26.11 -17.81
N LEU A 153 -14.66 -26.02 -17.59
CA LEU A 153 -13.74 -27.15 -17.54
C LEU A 153 -13.67 -27.83 -16.15
N GLY A 154 -14.53 -27.44 -15.21
CA GLY A 154 -14.56 -28.01 -13.85
C GLY A 154 -13.40 -27.56 -12.94
N VAL A 155 -12.65 -26.52 -13.31
CA VAL A 155 -11.52 -26.03 -12.52
C VAL A 155 -12.04 -25.23 -11.31
N GLY A 156 -11.64 -25.66 -10.11
CA GLY A 156 -12.00 -24.99 -8.86
C GLY A 156 -11.42 -23.57 -8.72
N PRO A 157 -12.00 -22.73 -7.84
CA PRO A 157 -11.65 -21.31 -7.72
C PRO A 157 -10.18 -21.07 -7.35
N TRP A 158 -9.59 -21.92 -6.50
CA TRP A 158 -8.19 -21.75 -6.09
C TRP A 158 -7.19 -22.16 -7.18
N ALA A 159 -7.55 -23.17 -7.96
CA ALA A 159 -6.76 -23.57 -9.13
C ALA A 159 -6.84 -22.50 -10.23
N ALA A 160 -8.03 -21.94 -10.46
CA ALA A 160 -8.25 -20.84 -11.40
C ALA A 160 -7.49 -19.56 -10.99
N PHE A 161 -7.43 -19.26 -9.68
CA PHE A 161 -6.62 -18.16 -9.15
C PHE A 161 -5.15 -18.29 -9.53
N ARG A 162 -4.51 -19.39 -9.13
CA ARG A 162 -3.06 -19.58 -9.30
C ARG A 162 -2.64 -19.77 -10.76
N ARG A 163 -3.46 -20.47 -11.55
CA ARG A 163 -3.10 -20.84 -12.93
C ARG A 163 -3.49 -19.80 -13.98
N VAL A 164 -4.49 -18.96 -13.69
CA VAL A 164 -5.08 -18.06 -14.70
C VAL A 164 -5.15 -16.62 -14.20
N ALA A 165 -5.83 -16.37 -13.09
CA ALA A 165 -6.05 -14.98 -12.65
C ALA A 165 -4.78 -14.26 -12.22
N LEU A 166 -3.92 -14.93 -11.45
CA LEU A 166 -2.68 -14.33 -10.94
C LEU A 166 -1.68 -14.02 -12.08
N PRO A 167 -1.38 -14.94 -13.03
CA PRO A 167 -0.53 -14.62 -14.17
C PRO A 167 -1.06 -13.50 -15.06
N ILE A 168 -2.38 -13.45 -15.29
CA ILE A 168 -3.00 -12.41 -16.13
C ILE A 168 -2.98 -11.03 -15.45
N ALA A 169 -3.01 -11.00 -14.12
CA ALA A 169 -3.01 -9.76 -13.34
C ALA A 169 -1.59 -9.19 -13.12
N ILE A 170 -0.54 -9.98 -13.37
CA ILE A 170 0.83 -9.49 -13.34
C ILE A 170 1.05 -8.70 -14.65
N PRO A 171 1.47 -7.42 -14.59
CA PRO A 171 1.73 -6.65 -15.79
C PRO A 171 2.84 -7.34 -16.62
N ALA A 172 2.57 -7.49 -17.91
CA ALA A 172 3.47 -8.09 -18.90
C ALA A 172 4.71 -7.23 -19.16
#